data_AF-A0A316PV48-F1
#
_entry.id   AF-A0A316PV48-F1
#
_cell.length_a   1.000
_cell.length_b   1.000
_cell.length_c   1.000
_cell.angle_alpha   90.00
_cell.angle_beta   90.00
_cell.angle_gamma   90.00
#
_symmetry.space_group_name_H-M   'P 1'
#
loop_
_entity.id
_entity.type
_entity.pdbx_description
1 polymer ?
#
loop_
_entity_poly.entity_id
_entity_poly.type
_entity_poly.pdbx_seq_one_letter_code
_entity_poly.pdbx_strand_id
1 'polypeptide(L)'
;MGAGFRQLLFYDEGDKLPGRSLSRPFRVIQGPHGRCCLQVYNGRKIGSFKERDMLHDIAPAAYNNDISFRAPVLEDKIIIYRGKQVLAFVEGDTMRAPLFADLFDESELEKIRAIYLFAVGEDVYFMAEVPDETIDAVLARQPYDASSEMDGWAFLPLQKLIEYHPKRERFALMVGHEYWNWYESSQYCGRCGAKTEHDRVERMMRCPACGLMIFPKVFPAVIVAITRPDGKVLATRYKGRPYANYALVAGYCEMGETVEQTVHREVMEEVGLRVKNLRYYKSQPWPDSSSLLFGFFCELEGDPEIRLDEHELSFAEWLDREELLTDNDHSLTREMMGVLREHRETDFCIVEATAQA
;
A
#
# COMPACT_ATOMS: atom_id res chain seq x y z
N MET A 1 23.14 23.58 24.97
CA MET A 1 21.72 23.23 25.16
C MET A 1 21.31 22.36 23.98
N GLY A 2 21.39 21.06 24.17
CA GLY A 2 20.99 20.04 23.21
C GLY A 2 20.66 18.82 24.05
N ALA A 3 19.37 18.50 24.15
CA ALA A 3 18.90 17.31 24.83
C ALA A 3 18.71 16.23 23.75
N GLY A 4 19.78 15.50 23.47
CA GLY A 4 19.68 14.23 22.76
C GLY A 4 19.04 13.21 23.68
N PHE A 5 17.98 12.55 23.21
CA PHE A 5 17.50 11.32 23.82
C PHE A 5 18.51 10.21 23.54
N ARG A 6 19.52 10.08 24.41
CA ARG A 6 20.25 8.84 24.64
C ARG A 6 19.56 8.13 25.79
N GLN A 7 18.92 6.99 25.53
CA GLN A 7 18.75 5.98 26.56
C GLN A 7 19.65 4.80 26.19
N LEU A 8 20.80 4.77 26.87
CA LEU A 8 21.64 3.59 27.03
C LEU A 8 20.84 2.48 27.70
N LEU A 9 20.99 1.24 27.24
CA LEU A 9 21.20 0.10 28.13
C LEU A 9 22.17 -0.88 27.45
N PHE A 10 23.33 -1.05 28.08
CA PHE A 10 24.25 -2.15 27.86
C PHE A 10 23.57 -3.46 28.27
N TYR A 11 23.78 -4.53 27.51
CA TYR A 11 23.54 -5.90 27.95
C TYR A 11 24.66 -6.30 28.89
N ASP A 12 24.33 -6.64 30.14
CA ASP A 12 25.20 -7.36 31.06
C ASP A 12 24.63 -8.78 31.19
N GLU A 13 25.50 -9.80 31.09
CA GLU A 13 25.11 -11.20 31.15
C GLU A 13 24.78 -11.59 32.59
N GLY A 14 23.48 -11.70 32.89
CA GLY A 14 23.02 -12.45 34.05
C GLY A 14 22.05 -11.72 34.96
N ASP A 15 20.80 -11.56 34.50
CA ASP A 15 19.67 -11.43 35.42
C ASP A 15 18.39 -12.02 34.80
N LYS A 16 17.87 -13.08 35.42
CA LYS A 16 16.56 -13.66 35.10
C LYS A 16 15.47 -12.77 35.70
N LEU A 17 14.76 -12.00 34.88
CA LEU A 17 13.57 -11.28 35.33
C LEU A 17 12.32 -12.19 35.37
N PRO A 18 11.51 -12.15 36.45
CA PRO A 18 10.36 -13.02 36.63
C PRO A 18 9.17 -12.57 35.79
N GLY A 19 8.42 -13.55 35.28
CA GLY A 19 7.30 -13.35 34.38
C GLY A 19 6.19 -12.45 34.93
N ARG A 20 5.80 -11.46 34.14
CA ARG A 20 4.45 -10.91 34.11
C ARG A 20 3.94 -10.92 32.69
N SER A 21 2.91 -11.75 32.47
CA SER A 21 2.09 -11.75 31.26
C SER A 21 1.41 -10.37 31.14
N LEU A 22 1.88 -9.54 30.21
CA LEU A 22 1.08 -8.44 29.69
C LEU A 22 0.02 -9.09 28.78
N SER A 23 -1.22 -9.11 29.24
CA SER A 23 -2.38 -9.47 28.43
C SER A 23 -2.43 -8.54 27.22
N ARG A 24 -1.93 -9.02 26.08
CA ARG A 24 -2.01 -8.32 24.79
C ARG A 24 -3.50 -8.19 24.41
N PRO A 25 -4.05 -6.98 24.21
CA PRO A 25 -5.44 -6.81 23.81
C PRO A 25 -5.72 -7.28 22.37
N PHE A 26 -4.68 -7.57 21.59
CA PHE A 26 -4.78 -8.11 20.24
C PHE A 26 -4.09 -9.47 20.15
N ARG A 27 -4.85 -10.48 19.73
CA ARG A 27 -4.32 -11.79 19.33
C ARG A 27 -4.91 -12.12 17.98
N VAL A 28 -4.11 -12.05 16.93
CA VAL A 28 -4.43 -12.68 15.64
C VAL A 28 -4.11 -14.16 15.82
N ILE A 29 -5.14 -15.01 15.84
CA ILE A 29 -4.96 -16.46 15.87
C ILE A 29 -5.13 -16.95 14.44
N GLN A 30 -4.03 -17.36 13.79
CA GLN A 30 -4.09 -18.11 12.54
C GLN A 30 -4.68 -19.50 12.82
N GLY A 31 -5.84 -19.80 12.24
CA GLY A 31 -6.41 -21.14 12.30
C GLY A 31 -5.56 -22.16 11.53
N PRO A 32 -5.57 -23.45 11.91
CA PRO A 32 -4.96 -24.50 11.09
C PRO A 32 -5.67 -24.51 9.73
N HIS A 33 -4.89 -24.50 8.64
CA HIS A 33 -5.30 -24.33 7.23
C HIS A 33 -5.31 -22.89 6.65
N GLY A 34 -4.73 -21.91 7.35
CA GLY A 34 -4.21 -20.69 6.71
C GLY A 34 -5.25 -19.71 6.14
N ARG A 35 -6.53 -19.80 6.52
CA ARG A 35 -7.59 -18.91 6.01
C ARG A 35 -8.67 -18.57 7.06
N CYS A 36 -8.25 -18.12 8.23
CA CYS A 36 -9.15 -17.56 9.25
C CYS A 36 -8.36 -16.62 10.15
N CYS A 37 -8.52 -15.30 9.97
CA CYS A 37 -8.10 -14.29 10.93
C CYS A 37 -9.19 -14.15 11.99
N LEU A 38 -8.97 -14.72 13.17
CA LEU A 38 -9.80 -14.44 14.34
C LEU A 38 -9.38 -13.08 14.91
N GLN A 39 -10.13 -12.01 14.67
CA GLN A 39 -9.99 -10.80 15.45
C GLN A 39 -10.72 -10.99 16.78
N VAL A 40 -9.96 -11.03 17.88
CA VAL A 40 -10.51 -11.04 19.24
C VAL A 40 -10.27 -9.68 19.85
N TYR A 41 -11.34 -8.92 20.07
CA TYR A 41 -11.34 -7.71 20.89
C TYR A 41 -12.17 -7.99 22.16
N ASN A 42 -11.57 -7.80 23.34
CA ASN A 42 -12.21 -8.06 24.64
C ASN A 42 -12.88 -9.44 24.78
N GLY A 43 -12.26 -10.49 24.22
CA GLY A 43 -12.74 -11.87 24.37
C GLY A 43 -13.97 -12.24 23.54
N ARG A 44 -14.48 -11.35 22.68
CA ARG A 44 -15.54 -11.68 21.72
C ARG A 44 -14.96 -12.24 20.44
N LYS A 45 -15.50 -13.37 19.99
CA LYS A 45 -15.16 -14.03 18.73
C LYS A 45 -15.85 -13.30 17.59
N ILE A 46 -15.12 -12.52 16.82
CA ILE A 46 -15.58 -12.01 15.52
C ILE A 46 -15.35 -13.18 14.54
N GLY A 47 -16.36 -13.54 13.74
CA GLY A 47 -16.48 -14.83 13.04
C GLY A 47 -15.33 -15.24 12.11
N SER A 48 -15.46 -16.43 11.50
CA SER A 48 -14.52 -16.98 10.51
C SER A 48 -14.94 -16.58 9.10
N PHE A 49 -14.07 -15.89 8.37
CA PHE A 49 -14.38 -15.39 7.02
C PHE A 49 -13.27 -15.74 6.05
N LYS A 50 -13.63 -15.94 4.77
CA LYS A 50 -12.66 -16.09 3.69
C LYS A 50 -12.16 -14.70 3.32
N GLU A 51 -11.03 -14.31 3.92
CA GLU A 51 -10.32 -13.08 3.57
C GLU A 51 -10.07 -13.09 2.05
N ARG A 52 -10.46 -12.00 1.37
CA ARG A 52 -10.24 -11.85 -0.08
C ARG A 52 -8.79 -11.45 -0.29
N ASP A 53 -8.22 -11.84 -1.43
CA ASP A 53 -6.78 -11.86 -1.65
C ASP A 53 -6.18 -10.46 -1.92
N MET A 54 -6.00 -9.64 -0.88
CA MET A 54 -5.59 -8.22 -1.01
C MET A 54 -4.21 -8.06 -1.61
N LEU A 55 -3.91 -6.95 -2.29
CA LEU A 55 -2.60 -6.72 -2.91
C LEU A 55 -1.38 -7.10 -2.04
N HIS A 56 -1.42 -6.80 -0.74
CA HIS A 56 -0.33 -7.04 0.21
C HIS A 56 -0.33 -8.43 0.86
N ASP A 57 -1.37 -9.24 0.65
CA ASP A 57 -1.47 -10.61 1.17
C ASP A 57 -0.64 -11.58 0.33
N ILE A 58 0.69 -11.51 0.47
CA ILE A 58 1.64 -12.25 -0.38
C ILE A 58 2.09 -13.60 0.20
N ALA A 59 1.43 -14.09 1.24
CA ALA A 59 1.75 -15.37 1.87
C ALA A 59 1.77 -16.53 0.84
N PRO A 60 2.68 -17.51 0.96
CA PRO A 60 3.63 -17.72 2.06
C PRO A 60 4.89 -16.83 2.01
N ALA A 61 5.07 -15.99 0.97
CA ALA A 61 6.18 -15.05 0.96
C ALA A 61 6.00 -14.01 2.07
N ALA A 62 7.11 -13.55 2.64
CA ALA A 62 7.13 -12.51 3.66
C ALA A 62 7.81 -11.26 3.10
N TYR A 63 7.21 -10.10 3.33
CA TYR A 63 7.83 -8.82 3.03
C TYR A 63 8.79 -8.46 4.16
N ASN A 64 10.08 -8.30 3.85
CA ASN A 64 11.09 -7.79 4.77
C ASN A 64 11.56 -6.42 4.30
N ASN A 65 11.28 -5.39 5.10
CA ASN A 65 11.65 -4.00 4.84
C ASN A 65 12.85 -3.50 5.65
N ASP A 66 13.59 -4.41 6.27
CA ASP A 66 14.81 -4.10 7.02
C ASP A 66 15.80 -3.33 6.13
N ILE A 67 16.53 -2.38 6.73
CA ILE A 67 17.53 -1.61 5.99
C ILE A 67 18.79 -2.46 5.88
N SER A 68 19.33 -2.57 4.66
CA SER A 68 20.60 -3.24 4.39
C SER A 68 21.48 -2.36 3.50
N PHE A 69 22.79 -2.48 3.69
CA PHE A 69 23.81 -1.72 2.95
C PHE A 69 24.78 -2.64 2.20
N ARG A 70 24.34 -3.87 1.88
CA ARG A 70 25.15 -4.83 1.13
C ARG A 70 25.22 -4.49 -0.36
N ALA A 71 26.30 -4.89 -1.01
CA ALA A 71 26.40 -4.88 -2.47
C ALA A 71 25.43 -5.92 -3.10
N PRO A 72 24.92 -5.66 -4.32
CA PRO A 72 24.14 -6.64 -5.05
C PRO A 72 25.02 -7.82 -5.52
N VAL A 73 24.40 -8.98 -5.70
CA VAL A 73 24.95 -10.14 -6.44
C VAL A 73 24.15 -10.35 -7.73
N LEU A 74 24.66 -11.16 -8.65
CA LEU A 74 24.04 -11.38 -9.97
C LEU A 74 22.62 -11.96 -9.88
N GLU A 75 22.34 -12.74 -8.84
CA GLU A 75 21.04 -13.37 -8.55
C GLU A 75 20.04 -12.43 -7.88
N ASP A 76 20.47 -11.25 -7.43
CA ASP A 76 19.55 -10.25 -6.88
C ASP A 76 18.71 -9.62 -7.99
N LYS A 77 17.51 -9.18 -7.64
CA LYS A 77 16.61 -8.47 -8.54
C LYS A 77 16.95 -6.99 -8.58
N ILE A 78 16.87 -6.41 -9.76
CA ILE A 78 16.99 -4.98 -10.01
C ILE A 78 15.69 -4.44 -10.58
N ILE A 79 15.17 -3.40 -9.95
CA ILE A 79 13.95 -2.73 -10.40
C ILE A 79 14.33 -1.46 -11.18
N ILE A 80 13.75 -1.34 -12.39
CA ILE A 80 14.03 -0.24 -13.32
C ILE A 80 12.70 0.36 -13.77
N TYR A 81 12.55 1.67 -13.58
CA TYR A 81 11.34 2.40 -13.92
C TYR A 81 11.57 3.45 -15.00
N ARG A 82 10.55 3.68 -15.82
CA ARG A 82 10.39 4.85 -16.69
C ARG A 82 9.02 5.46 -16.40
N GLY A 83 8.98 6.49 -15.55
CA GLY A 83 7.73 7.10 -15.08
C GLY A 83 6.84 6.09 -14.34
N LYS A 84 5.64 5.81 -14.87
CA LYS A 84 4.68 4.82 -14.31
C LYS A 84 4.80 3.43 -14.96
N GLN A 85 5.93 3.12 -15.57
CA GLN A 85 6.20 1.81 -16.16
C GLN A 85 7.43 1.17 -15.52
N VAL A 86 7.42 -0.16 -15.42
CA VAL A 86 8.52 -0.95 -14.86
C VAL A 86 9.01 -1.98 -15.88
N LEU A 87 10.33 -2.14 -15.99
CA LEU A 87 10.90 -3.20 -16.81
C LEU A 87 10.63 -4.56 -16.15
N ALA A 88 10.05 -5.49 -16.89
CA ALA A 88 9.84 -6.86 -16.47
C ALA A 88 10.03 -7.80 -17.67
N PHE A 89 10.39 -9.06 -17.37
CA PHE A 89 10.28 -10.15 -18.33
C PHE A 89 8.89 -10.77 -18.19
N VAL A 90 8.16 -10.90 -19.30
CA VAL A 90 6.80 -11.43 -19.37
C VAL A 90 6.80 -12.78 -20.07
N GLU A 91 6.05 -13.73 -19.53
CA GLU A 91 5.79 -15.03 -20.16
C GLU A 91 4.33 -15.40 -19.88
N GLY A 92 3.46 -15.23 -20.88
CA GLY A 92 2.01 -15.39 -20.73
C GLY A 92 1.41 -14.42 -19.70
N ASP A 93 0.80 -14.98 -18.65
CA ASP A 93 0.24 -14.22 -17.51
C ASP A 93 1.23 -14.07 -16.35
N THR A 94 2.48 -14.49 -16.54
CA THR A 94 3.54 -14.37 -15.54
C THR A 94 4.53 -13.26 -15.87
N MET A 95 5.14 -12.69 -14.83
CA MET A 95 6.21 -11.73 -14.97
C MET A 95 7.25 -11.87 -13.85
N ARG A 96 8.45 -11.37 -14.12
CA ARG A 96 9.52 -11.20 -13.12
C ARG A 96 10.27 -9.88 -13.32
N ALA A 97 10.77 -9.31 -12.22
CA ALA A 97 11.80 -8.28 -12.31
C ALA A 97 13.07 -8.84 -12.98
N PRO A 98 13.87 -7.99 -13.62
CA PRO A 98 15.22 -8.35 -14.03
C PRO A 98 16.07 -8.78 -12.83
N LEU A 99 16.96 -9.74 -13.07
CA LEU A 99 18.13 -10.02 -12.25
C LEU A 99 19.27 -9.09 -12.69
N PHE A 100 20.25 -8.86 -11.82
CA PHE A 100 21.49 -8.21 -12.27
C PHE A 100 22.17 -9.01 -13.39
N ALA A 101 22.12 -10.35 -13.33
CA ALA A 101 22.62 -11.25 -14.38
C ALA A 101 21.98 -11.05 -15.76
N ASP A 102 20.75 -10.53 -15.83
CA ASP A 102 20.09 -10.26 -17.12
C ASP A 102 20.72 -9.06 -17.83
N LEU A 103 21.32 -8.14 -17.07
CA LEU A 103 21.78 -6.82 -17.52
C LEU A 103 23.31 -6.69 -17.57
N PHE A 104 24.01 -7.35 -16.65
CA PHE A 104 25.43 -7.11 -16.38
C PHE A 104 26.20 -8.42 -16.20
N ASP A 105 27.48 -8.43 -16.56
CA ASP A 105 28.44 -9.44 -16.09
C ASP A 105 29.05 -9.06 -14.72
N GLU A 106 29.83 -9.97 -14.13
CA GLU A 106 30.49 -9.75 -12.82
C GLU A 106 31.36 -8.48 -12.80
N SER A 107 32.07 -8.20 -13.91
CA SER A 107 33.00 -7.06 -14.01
C SER A 107 32.29 -5.72 -14.17
N GLU A 108 31.06 -5.75 -14.69
CA GLU A 108 30.17 -4.59 -14.78
C GLU A 108 29.47 -4.35 -13.45
N LEU A 109 29.00 -5.41 -12.78
CA LEU A 109 28.30 -5.33 -11.50
C LEU A 109 29.09 -4.56 -10.43
N GLU A 110 30.40 -4.77 -10.35
CA GLU A 110 31.30 -4.07 -9.41
C GLU A 110 31.29 -2.54 -9.55
N LYS A 111 30.89 -2.03 -10.72
CA LYS A 111 30.86 -0.59 -11.03
C LYS A 111 29.48 0.02 -10.82
N ILE A 112 28.45 -0.81 -10.64
CA ILE A 112 27.07 -0.34 -10.50
C ILE A 112 26.82 0.17 -9.09
N ARG A 113 26.34 1.41 -9.02
CA ARG A 113 25.83 1.97 -7.79
C ARG A 113 24.38 1.53 -7.60
N ALA A 114 24.19 0.51 -6.76
CA ALA A 114 22.88 0.01 -6.38
C ALA A 114 22.50 0.40 -4.95
N ILE A 115 21.20 0.54 -4.72
CA ILE A 115 20.56 0.83 -3.44
C ILE A 115 19.67 -0.37 -3.13
N TYR A 116 19.93 -1.04 -2.01
CA TYR A 116 19.04 -2.08 -1.49
C TYR A 116 17.67 -1.46 -1.15
N LEU A 117 16.59 -2.10 -1.60
CA LEU A 117 15.23 -1.69 -1.28
C LEU A 117 14.63 -2.56 -0.18
N PHE A 118 14.44 -3.85 -0.43
CA PHE A 118 13.75 -4.77 0.48
C PHE A 118 13.90 -6.21 -0.03
N ALA A 119 13.37 -7.17 0.72
CA ALA A 119 13.23 -8.55 0.27
C ALA A 119 11.76 -9.00 0.32
N VAL A 120 11.40 -9.91 -0.59
CA VAL A 120 10.10 -10.59 -0.61
C VAL A 120 10.33 -12.09 -0.72
N GLY A 121 10.13 -12.81 0.38
CA GLY A 121 10.57 -14.19 0.49
C GLY A 121 12.09 -14.27 0.40
N GLU A 122 12.60 -15.04 -0.57
CA GLU A 122 14.03 -15.19 -0.83
C GLU A 122 14.57 -14.15 -1.83
N ASP A 123 13.68 -13.48 -2.56
CA ASP A 123 14.04 -12.51 -3.57
C ASP A 123 14.45 -11.18 -2.92
N VAL A 124 15.63 -10.66 -3.27
CA VAL A 124 16.11 -9.35 -2.82
C VAL A 124 16.07 -8.36 -3.95
N TYR A 125 15.52 -7.17 -3.68
CA TYR A 125 15.30 -6.13 -4.68
C TYR A 125 16.20 -4.92 -4.43
N PHE A 126 16.84 -4.47 -5.51
CA PHE A 126 17.65 -3.26 -5.58
C PHE A 126 17.09 -2.28 -6.59
N MET A 127 17.50 -1.02 -6.44
CA MET A 127 17.39 0.02 -7.45
C MET A 127 18.80 0.42 -7.84
N ALA A 128 19.08 0.63 -9.13
CA ALA A 128 20.37 1.15 -9.57
C ALA A 128 20.22 2.10 -10.75
N GLU A 129 21.22 2.95 -10.94
CA GLU A 129 21.37 3.71 -12.17
C GLU A 129 21.87 2.76 -13.26
N VAL A 130 21.05 2.57 -14.30
CA VAL A 130 21.34 1.68 -15.43
C VAL A 130 21.36 2.55 -16.71
N PRO A 131 22.43 2.50 -17.51
CA PRO A 131 22.49 3.22 -18.78
C PRO A 131 21.37 2.79 -19.73
N ASP A 132 20.81 3.75 -20.49
CA ASP A 132 19.75 3.45 -21.45
C ASP A 132 20.22 2.46 -22.52
N GLU A 133 21.49 2.49 -22.91
CA GLU A 133 22.06 1.55 -23.88
C GLU A 133 22.04 0.11 -23.36
N THR A 134 22.21 -0.10 -22.06
CA THR A 134 22.10 -1.42 -21.42
C THR A 134 20.65 -1.92 -21.47
N ILE A 135 19.70 -1.04 -21.17
CA ILE A 135 18.26 -1.34 -21.22
C ILE A 135 17.86 -1.68 -22.66
N ASP A 136 18.27 -0.86 -23.63
CA ASP A 136 17.94 -1.03 -25.04
C ASP A 136 18.56 -2.32 -25.61
N ALA A 137 19.78 -2.66 -25.20
CA ALA A 137 20.40 -3.93 -25.55
C ALA A 137 19.60 -5.14 -25.03
N VAL A 138 19.05 -5.05 -23.82
CA VAL A 138 18.20 -6.12 -23.24
C VAL A 138 16.86 -6.21 -23.96
N LEU A 139 16.23 -5.06 -24.22
CA LEU A 139 15.00 -4.99 -25.01
C LEU A 139 15.18 -5.50 -26.45
N ALA A 140 16.41 -5.50 -27.00
CA ALA A 140 16.72 -6.04 -28.31
C ALA A 140 16.97 -7.56 -28.32
N ARG A 141 17.20 -8.20 -27.16
CA ARG A 141 17.47 -9.65 -27.02
C ARG A 141 16.21 -10.53 -27.12
N GLN A 142 15.08 -10.00 -27.62
CA GLN A 142 13.81 -10.72 -27.67
C GLN A 142 13.90 -11.98 -28.53
N PRO A 143 13.25 -13.09 -28.14
CA PRO A 143 12.96 -14.16 -29.08
C PRO A 143 12.04 -13.62 -30.18
N TYR A 144 12.47 -13.74 -31.44
CA TYR A 144 11.63 -13.49 -32.60
C TYR A 144 10.59 -14.62 -32.69
N ASP A 145 9.49 -14.53 -31.96
CA ASP A 145 8.32 -15.37 -32.18
C ASP A 145 7.11 -14.49 -32.49
N ALA A 146 6.67 -14.53 -33.75
CA ALA A 146 5.53 -13.77 -34.26
C ALA A 146 4.16 -14.34 -33.82
N SER A 147 4.14 -15.32 -32.90
CA SER A 147 2.93 -16.02 -32.47
C SER A 147 2.42 -15.68 -31.06
N SER A 148 3.22 -15.04 -30.20
CA SER A 148 2.76 -14.50 -28.92
C SER A 148 2.88 -12.98 -28.91
N GLU A 149 1.77 -12.28 -28.66
CA GLU A 149 1.73 -10.82 -28.82
C GLU A 149 2.53 -10.07 -27.72
N MET A 150 3.08 -10.71 -26.68
CA MET A 150 3.74 -10.01 -25.56
C MET A 150 4.82 -10.76 -24.74
N ASP A 151 5.36 -11.90 -25.17
CA ASP A 151 6.43 -12.56 -24.38
C ASP A 151 7.78 -11.84 -24.52
N GLY A 152 8.51 -11.73 -23.42
CA GLY A 152 9.85 -11.15 -23.36
C GLY A 152 9.97 -9.87 -22.51
N TRP A 153 11.02 -9.08 -22.75
CA TRP A 153 11.30 -7.87 -21.95
C TRP A 153 10.39 -6.71 -22.36
N ALA A 154 9.69 -6.11 -21.41
CA ALA A 154 8.81 -4.97 -21.68
C ALA A 154 8.72 -4.01 -20.50
N PHE A 155 8.42 -2.73 -20.80
CA PHE A 155 8.01 -1.75 -19.80
C PHE A 155 6.50 -1.84 -19.56
N LEU A 156 6.10 -2.50 -18.48
CA LEU A 156 4.71 -2.68 -18.12
C LEU A 156 4.18 -1.48 -17.33
N PRO A 157 2.99 -0.93 -17.66
CA PRO A 157 2.33 0.06 -16.82
C PRO A 157 2.03 -0.50 -15.43
N LEU A 158 2.33 0.25 -14.37
CA LEU A 158 2.14 -0.19 -12.98
C LEU A 158 0.71 -0.68 -12.68
N GLN A 159 -0.29 -0.01 -13.24
CA GLN A 159 -1.71 -0.36 -13.07
C GLN A 159 -2.06 -1.71 -13.70
N LYS A 160 -1.27 -2.17 -14.68
CA LYS A 160 -1.45 -3.45 -15.35
C LYS A 160 -0.80 -4.62 -14.63
N LEU A 161 0.10 -4.37 -13.67
CA LEU A 161 0.76 -5.43 -12.90
C LEU A 161 -0.22 -6.30 -12.12
N ILE A 162 -1.44 -5.81 -11.86
CA ILE A 162 -2.48 -6.58 -11.19
C ILE A 162 -2.94 -7.79 -12.00
N GLU A 163 -2.77 -7.75 -13.32
CA GLU A 163 -3.15 -8.81 -14.27
C GLU A 163 -2.12 -9.95 -14.31
N TYR A 164 -0.94 -9.77 -13.70
CA TYR A 164 0.17 -10.72 -13.78
C TYR A 164 0.47 -11.46 -12.46
N HIS A 165 1.07 -12.63 -12.62
CA HIS A 165 1.55 -13.52 -11.57
C HIS A 165 3.09 -13.60 -11.54
N PRO A 166 3.72 -14.03 -10.42
CA PRO A 166 3.10 -14.28 -9.13
C PRO A 166 2.79 -12.98 -8.39
N LYS A 167 1.80 -13.04 -7.49
CA LYS A 167 1.35 -11.88 -6.71
C LYS A 167 2.47 -11.17 -5.92
N ARG A 168 3.43 -11.94 -5.40
CA ARG A 168 4.60 -11.41 -4.69
C ARG A 168 5.46 -10.49 -5.56
N GLU A 169 5.53 -10.78 -6.87
CA GLU A 169 6.30 -9.99 -7.82
C GLU A 169 5.62 -8.66 -8.10
N ARG A 170 4.31 -8.67 -8.44
CA ARG A 170 3.57 -7.41 -8.61
C ARG A 170 3.60 -6.54 -7.36
N PHE A 171 3.49 -7.15 -6.17
CA PHE A 171 3.61 -6.43 -4.90
C PHE A 171 4.99 -5.75 -4.80
N ALA A 172 6.08 -6.49 -5.04
CA ALA A 172 7.44 -5.96 -5.01
C ALA A 172 7.63 -4.82 -6.02
N LEU A 173 7.19 -5.00 -7.27
CA LEU A 173 7.31 -3.99 -8.33
C LEU A 173 6.44 -2.75 -8.08
N MET A 174 5.33 -2.88 -7.36
CA MET A 174 4.50 -1.74 -6.97
C MET A 174 5.11 -0.98 -5.78
N VAL A 175 5.56 -1.67 -4.74
CA VAL A 175 6.24 -1.06 -3.57
C VAL A 175 7.59 -0.45 -3.95
N GLY A 176 8.33 -1.09 -4.86
CA GLY A 176 9.56 -0.54 -5.41
C GLY A 176 9.38 0.84 -6.06
N HIS A 177 8.19 1.10 -6.62
CA HIS A 177 7.90 2.35 -7.32
C HIS A 177 7.75 3.50 -6.32
N GLU A 178 7.16 3.23 -5.16
CA GLU A 178 7.09 4.21 -4.07
C GLU A 178 8.50 4.64 -3.63
N TYR A 179 9.41 3.68 -3.46
CA TYR A 179 10.80 3.98 -3.14
C TYR A 179 11.50 4.74 -4.25
N TRP A 180 11.33 4.33 -5.51
CA TRP A 180 11.91 5.02 -6.65
C TRP A 180 11.42 6.47 -6.75
N ASN A 181 10.11 6.71 -6.67
CA ASN A 181 9.52 8.06 -6.68
C ASN A 181 10.09 8.91 -5.53
N TRP A 182 10.21 8.34 -4.34
CA TRP A 182 10.75 9.06 -3.18
C TRP A 182 12.22 9.44 -3.38
N TYR A 183 13.06 8.51 -3.85
CA TYR A 183 14.47 8.79 -4.11
C TYR A 183 14.65 9.83 -5.23
N GLU A 184 13.89 9.70 -6.32
CA GLU A 184 13.89 10.66 -7.43
C GLU A 184 13.50 12.07 -6.95
N SER A 185 12.41 12.18 -6.19
CA SER A 185 11.91 13.46 -5.68
C SER A 185 12.71 14.05 -4.51
N SER A 186 13.66 13.28 -3.95
CA SER A 186 14.47 13.69 -2.80
C SER A 186 15.94 13.95 -3.12
N GLN A 187 16.34 14.00 -4.40
CA GLN A 187 17.73 14.23 -4.83
C GLN A 187 18.33 15.57 -4.36
N TYR A 188 17.48 16.59 -4.19
CA TYR A 188 17.87 17.92 -3.74
C TYR A 188 17.02 18.37 -2.55
N CYS A 189 17.63 19.14 -1.66
CA CYS A 189 16.99 19.63 -0.45
C CYS A 189 15.96 20.72 -0.79
N GLY A 190 14.67 20.46 -0.53
CA GLY A 190 13.60 21.45 -0.71
C GLY A 190 13.73 22.72 0.15
N ARG A 191 14.60 22.72 1.17
CA ARG A 191 14.85 23.91 2.02
C ARG A 191 15.96 24.81 1.47
N CYS A 192 17.06 24.24 0.95
CA CYS A 192 18.26 25.00 0.62
C CYS A 192 18.88 24.68 -0.75
N GLY A 193 18.29 23.78 -1.54
CA GLY A 193 18.73 23.42 -2.89
C GLY A 193 19.97 22.52 -2.98
N ALA A 194 20.66 22.22 -1.87
CA ALA A 194 21.83 21.35 -1.87
C ALA A 194 21.47 19.89 -2.19
N LYS A 195 22.37 19.16 -2.87
CA LYS A 195 22.21 17.71 -3.12
C LYS A 195 22.12 16.96 -1.79
N THR A 196 21.19 16.01 -1.70
CA THR A 196 21.00 15.16 -0.51
C THR A 196 21.86 13.90 -0.59
N GLU A 197 22.03 13.24 0.55
CA GLU A 197 22.76 11.99 0.68
C GLU A 197 21.91 10.96 1.42
N HIS A 198 22.13 9.68 1.16
CA HIS A 198 21.48 8.61 1.92
C HIS A 198 22.01 8.60 3.36
N ASP A 199 21.12 8.51 4.32
CA ASP A 199 21.52 8.23 5.70
C ASP A 199 21.99 6.77 5.84
N ARG A 200 22.84 6.52 6.85
CA ARG A 200 23.49 5.21 7.08
C ARG A 200 22.82 4.40 8.19
N VAL A 201 21.80 4.96 8.85
CA VAL A 201 21.11 4.34 9.99
C VAL A 201 19.63 4.22 9.68
N GLU A 202 19.02 5.30 9.19
CA GLU A 202 17.60 5.33 8.88
C GLU A 202 17.36 5.31 7.36
N ARG A 203 16.19 4.85 6.96
CA ARG A 203 15.74 4.91 5.57
C ARG A 203 15.27 6.33 5.27
N MET A 204 16.21 7.26 5.11
CA MET A 204 15.92 8.67 4.83
C MET A 204 17.06 9.34 4.04
N MET A 205 16.74 10.47 3.41
CA MET A 205 17.72 11.33 2.74
C MET A 205 18.05 12.50 3.67
N ARG A 206 19.35 12.77 3.88
CA ARG A 206 19.85 13.85 4.72
C ARG A 206 20.51 14.94 3.86
N CYS A 207 20.19 16.20 4.13
CA CYS A 207 20.90 17.33 3.54
C CYS A 207 22.18 17.63 4.35
N PRO A 208 23.38 17.51 3.75
CA PRO A 208 24.63 17.79 4.47
C PRO A 208 24.81 19.29 4.80
N ALA A 209 24.17 20.19 4.04
CA ALA A 209 24.32 21.63 4.22
C ALA A 209 23.48 22.21 5.37
N CYS A 210 22.24 21.76 5.54
CA CYS A 210 21.32 22.33 6.54
C CYS A 210 20.73 21.31 7.53
N GLY A 211 21.10 20.04 7.40
CA GLY A 211 20.67 18.97 8.31
C GLY A 211 19.21 18.53 8.16
N LEU A 212 18.48 19.00 7.13
CA LEU A 212 17.12 18.53 6.85
C LEU A 212 17.12 17.00 6.62
N MET A 213 16.20 16.31 7.30
CA MET A 213 15.94 14.88 7.12
C MET A 213 14.66 14.73 6.31
N ILE A 214 14.68 13.87 5.30
CA ILE A 214 13.59 13.65 4.35
C ILE A 214 13.26 12.16 4.36
N PHE A 215 12.12 11.80 4.95
CA PHE A 215 11.65 10.42 5.03
C PHE A 215 10.78 10.03 3.83
N PRO A 216 10.66 8.73 3.51
CA PRO A 216 9.63 8.23 2.62
C PRO A 216 8.25 8.72 3.07
N LYS A 217 7.40 9.09 2.12
CA LYS A 217 6.06 9.62 2.39
C LYS A 217 5.02 8.54 2.16
N VAL A 218 4.16 8.36 3.15
CA VAL A 218 2.94 7.55 3.05
C VAL A 218 1.79 8.43 3.49
N PHE A 219 0.77 8.56 2.65
CA PHE A 219 -0.36 9.46 2.86
C PHE A 219 -1.54 8.71 3.48
N PRO A 220 -1.94 9.01 4.72
CA PRO A 220 -3.15 8.42 5.30
C PRO A 220 -4.39 8.88 4.51
N ALA A 221 -5.27 7.94 4.18
CA ALA A 221 -6.53 8.21 3.49
C ALA A 221 -7.63 7.28 3.98
N VAL A 222 -8.88 7.74 3.99
CA VAL A 222 -10.03 6.94 4.43
C VAL A 222 -10.80 6.39 3.23
N ILE A 223 -11.44 5.24 3.41
CA ILE A 223 -12.47 4.72 2.50
C ILE A 223 -13.70 4.45 3.35
N VAL A 224 -14.83 5.05 2.99
CA VAL A 224 -16.03 5.11 3.83
C VAL A 224 -17.22 4.47 3.13
N ALA A 225 -17.67 3.34 3.68
CA ALA A 225 -18.93 2.71 3.30
C ALA A 225 -20.06 3.21 4.20
N ILE A 226 -21.10 3.78 3.61
CA ILE A 226 -22.24 4.36 4.34
C ILE A 226 -23.49 3.54 4.08
N THR A 227 -24.16 3.10 5.15
CA THR A 227 -25.41 2.34 5.10
C THR A 227 -26.59 3.14 5.65
N ARG A 228 -27.73 3.05 4.99
CA ARG A 228 -29.01 3.55 5.49
C ARG A 228 -29.73 2.54 6.40
N PRO A 229 -30.66 3.00 7.25
CA PRO A 229 -31.50 2.10 8.08
C PRO A 229 -32.34 1.09 7.28
N ASP A 230 -32.70 1.42 6.04
CA ASP A 230 -33.44 0.52 5.13
C ASP A 230 -32.52 -0.46 4.37
N GLY A 231 -31.22 -0.45 4.66
CA GLY A 231 -30.24 -1.39 4.12
C GLY A 231 -29.54 -0.93 2.85
N LYS A 232 -29.93 0.20 2.23
CA LYS A 232 -29.25 0.74 1.04
C LYS A 232 -27.84 1.25 1.36
N VAL A 233 -26.97 1.23 0.36
CA VAL A 233 -25.56 1.63 0.46
C VAL A 233 -25.28 2.81 -0.45
N LEU A 234 -24.51 3.78 0.03
CA LEU A 234 -24.06 4.88 -0.82
C LEU A 234 -22.94 4.40 -1.76
N ALA A 235 -23.13 4.60 -3.06
CA ALA A 235 -22.10 4.38 -4.07
C ALA A 235 -21.81 5.69 -4.80
N THR A 236 -20.52 5.97 -5.03
CA THR A 236 -20.05 7.18 -5.72
C THR A 236 -19.34 6.85 -7.03
N ARG A 237 -19.05 7.86 -7.86
CA ARG A 237 -18.17 7.71 -9.03
C ARG A 237 -17.38 8.99 -9.29
N TYR A 238 -16.06 8.89 -9.27
CA TYR A 238 -15.16 10.02 -9.54
C TYR A 238 -15.34 10.58 -10.95
N LYS A 239 -15.27 11.91 -11.06
CA LYS A 239 -15.27 12.63 -12.33
C LYS A 239 -13.93 12.45 -13.06
N GLY A 240 -13.95 12.29 -14.37
CA GLY A 240 -12.74 12.27 -15.20
C GLY A 240 -11.89 10.98 -15.15
N ARG A 241 -12.32 9.93 -14.44
CA ARG A 241 -11.65 8.62 -14.51
C ARG A 241 -12.19 7.76 -15.66
N PRO A 242 -11.33 7.08 -16.45
CA PRO A 242 -11.77 6.23 -17.57
C PRO A 242 -12.52 4.96 -17.10
N TYR A 243 -12.33 4.53 -15.85
CA TYR A 243 -13.07 3.42 -15.25
C TYR A 243 -14.32 3.92 -14.52
N ALA A 244 -15.49 3.60 -15.06
CA ALA A 244 -16.80 4.02 -14.57
C ALA A 244 -17.41 3.08 -13.51
N ASN A 245 -16.58 2.42 -12.70
CA ASN A 245 -17.06 1.52 -11.65
C ASN A 245 -17.47 2.31 -10.41
N TYR A 246 -18.46 1.79 -9.68
CA TYR A 246 -18.84 2.33 -8.38
C TYR A 246 -17.64 2.32 -7.42
N ALA A 247 -17.51 3.41 -6.69
CA ALA A 247 -16.58 3.62 -5.60
C ALA A 247 -17.35 3.88 -4.29
N LEU A 248 -16.58 4.03 -3.21
CA LEU A 248 -17.05 4.53 -1.92
C LEU A 248 -16.46 5.93 -1.72
N VAL A 249 -16.99 6.71 -0.78
CA VAL A 249 -16.40 8.00 -0.39
C VAL A 249 -14.97 7.78 0.08
N ALA A 250 -14.01 8.57 -0.39
CA ALA A 250 -12.62 8.40 0.00
C ALA A 250 -11.80 9.66 -0.23
N GLY A 251 -11.02 10.04 0.77
CA GLY A 251 -10.12 11.19 0.69
C GLY A 251 -8.99 11.13 1.70
N TYR A 252 -8.09 12.12 1.59
CA TYR A 252 -6.85 12.16 2.37
C TYR A 252 -7.10 12.77 3.74
N CYS A 253 -6.38 12.25 4.74
CA CYS A 253 -6.38 12.86 6.06
C CYS A 253 -5.52 14.13 6.06
N GLU A 254 -6.06 15.22 6.61
CA GLU A 254 -5.36 16.51 6.68
C GLU A 254 -4.56 16.69 7.97
N MET A 255 -3.66 17.69 7.97
CA MET A 255 -2.83 17.99 9.13
C MET A 255 -3.69 18.37 10.34
N GLY A 256 -3.56 17.60 11.42
CA GLY A 256 -4.28 17.85 12.67
C GLY A 256 -5.57 17.05 12.82
N GLU A 257 -5.96 16.26 11.83
CA GLU A 257 -7.12 15.37 11.91
C GLU A 257 -6.75 13.99 12.46
N THR A 258 -7.68 13.37 13.19
CA THR A 258 -7.72 11.90 13.29
C THR A 258 -8.38 11.32 12.04
N VAL A 259 -8.14 10.04 11.76
CA VAL A 259 -8.78 9.36 10.62
C VAL A 259 -10.31 9.33 10.76
N GLU A 260 -10.85 9.32 11.97
CA GLU A 260 -12.30 9.43 12.22
C GLU A 260 -12.83 10.84 11.88
N GLN A 261 -12.08 11.90 12.19
CA GLN A 261 -12.46 13.26 11.80
C GLN A 261 -12.45 13.42 10.27
N THR A 262 -11.44 12.85 9.60
CA THR A 262 -11.38 12.78 8.13
C THR A 262 -12.60 12.08 7.56
N VAL A 263 -13.07 10.97 8.15
CA VAL A 263 -14.33 10.32 7.72
C VAL A 263 -15.51 11.30 7.73
N HIS A 264 -15.70 12.04 8.83
CA HIS A 264 -16.82 12.99 8.90
C HIS A 264 -16.68 14.13 7.91
N ARG A 265 -15.47 14.66 7.70
CA ARG A 265 -15.21 15.74 6.74
C ARG A 265 -15.46 15.30 5.31
N GLU A 266 -14.82 14.22 4.87
CA GLU A 266 -14.94 13.73 3.48
C GLU A 266 -16.39 13.39 3.11
N VAL A 267 -17.15 12.80 4.03
CA VAL A 267 -18.57 12.50 3.81
C VAL A 267 -19.42 13.77 3.71
N MET A 268 -19.11 14.80 4.50
CA MET A 268 -19.81 16.08 4.41
C MET A 268 -19.45 16.81 3.11
N GLU A 269 -18.18 16.82 2.72
CA GLU A 269 -17.68 17.55 1.54
C GLU A 269 -18.15 16.90 0.24
N GLU A 270 -17.98 15.59 0.06
CA GLU A 270 -18.29 14.92 -1.20
C GLU A 270 -19.80 14.76 -1.46
N VAL A 271 -20.58 14.50 -0.41
CA VAL A 271 -21.99 14.06 -0.54
C VAL A 271 -22.97 14.77 0.40
N GLY A 272 -22.51 15.68 1.26
CA GLY A 272 -23.37 16.49 2.13
C GLY A 272 -24.06 15.73 3.27
N LEU A 273 -23.58 14.54 3.61
CA LEU A 273 -24.22 13.65 4.60
C LEU A 273 -23.52 13.73 5.96
N ARG A 274 -24.22 13.29 7.00
CA ARG A 274 -23.62 13.01 8.32
C ARG A 274 -23.66 11.53 8.60
N VAL A 275 -22.68 11.06 9.35
CA VAL A 275 -22.53 9.65 9.70
C VAL A 275 -22.27 9.50 11.19
N LYS A 276 -22.64 8.32 11.70
CA LYS A 276 -22.40 7.90 13.07
C LYS A 276 -22.00 6.43 13.12
N ASN A 277 -21.64 5.95 14.30
CA ASN A 277 -21.31 4.54 14.54
C ASN A 277 -20.16 4.08 13.63
N LEU A 278 -19.10 4.89 13.53
CA LEU A 278 -17.91 4.56 12.75
C LEU A 278 -17.30 3.24 13.23
N ARG A 279 -17.15 2.27 12.33
CA ARG A 279 -16.55 0.96 12.57
C ARG A 279 -15.31 0.81 11.70
N TYR A 280 -14.15 0.78 12.33
CA TYR A 280 -12.92 0.47 11.61
C TYR A 280 -12.93 -0.99 11.13
N TYR A 281 -12.62 -1.19 9.86
CA TYR A 281 -12.53 -2.51 9.25
C TYR A 281 -11.08 -3.00 9.19
N LYS A 282 -10.28 -2.38 8.33
CA LYS A 282 -8.89 -2.74 8.07
C LYS A 282 -8.15 -1.61 7.37
N SER A 283 -6.84 -1.76 7.27
CA SER A 283 -5.99 -0.88 6.45
C SER A 283 -5.44 -1.60 5.22
N GLN A 284 -5.09 -0.84 4.19
CA GLN A 284 -4.36 -1.36 3.02
C GLN A 284 -3.30 -0.35 2.57
N PRO A 285 -2.01 -0.75 2.43
CA PRO A 285 -1.07 0.04 1.63
C PRO A 285 -1.48 0.00 0.16
N TRP A 286 -1.50 1.16 -0.48
CA TRP A 286 -1.89 1.33 -1.88
C TRP A 286 -0.81 2.07 -2.66
N PRO A 287 0.13 1.32 -3.29
CA PRO A 287 1.32 1.91 -3.88
C PRO A 287 1.12 2.90 -5.02
N ASP A 288 0.05 2.75 -5.81
CA ASP A 288 -0.20 3.62 -6.98
C ASP A 288 -0.36 5.11 -6.60
N SER A 289 -0.69 5.40 -5.34
CA SER A 289 -0.82 6.76 -4.81
C SER A 289 -0.01 7.01 -3.54
N SER A 290 0.87 6.09 -3.14
CA SER A 290 1.59 6.14 -1.86
C SER A 290 0.67 6.31 -0.64
N SER A 291 -0.53 5.72 -0.70
CA SER A 291 -1.54 5.87 0.35
C SER A 291 -1.52 4.72 1.34
N LEU A 292 -1.77 5.00 2.62
CA LEU A 292 -2.24 4.02 3.58
C LEU A 292 -3.74 4.23 3.77
N LEU A 293 -4.51 3.32 3.19
CA LEU A 293 -5.97 3.37 3.21
C LEU A 293 -6.50 2.82 4.53
N PHE A 294 -7.51 3.47 5.11
CA PHE A 294 -8.23 3.05 6.32
C PHE A 294 -9.71 2.88 5.98
N GLY A 295 -10.21 1.65 6.05
CA GLY A 295 -11.60 1.33 5.72
C GLY A 295 -12.53 1.49 6.91
N PHE A 296 -13.62 2.23 6.73
CA PHE A 296 -14.67 2.44 7.73
C PHE A 296 -16.05 2.08 7.19
N PHE A 297 -16.83 1.38 8.02
CA PHE A 297 -18.27 1.28 7.83
C PHE A 297 -18.97 2.28 8.75
N CYS A 298 -19.97 2.98 8.23
CA CYS A 298 -20.71 3.99 8.97
C CYS A 298 -22.20 3.90 8.69
N GLU A 299 -23.00 4.39 9.62
CA GLU A 299 -24.44 4.50 9.48
C GLU A 299 -24.82 5.94 9.16
N LEU A 300 -25.74 6.15 8.21
CA LEU A 300 -26.29 7.48 7.93
C LEU A 300 -26.92 8.07 9.20
N GLU A 301 -26.62 9.34 9.46
CA GLU A 301 -27.28 10.14 10.48
C GLU A 301 -28.16 11.22 9.84
N GLY A 302 -29.46 11.14 10.05
CA GLY A 302 -30.42 12.16 9.62
C GLY A 302 -30.96 11.95 8.20
N ASP A 303 -30.98 13.02 7.42
CA ASP A 303 -31.60 13.07 6.09
C ASP A 303 -30.74 12.34 5.04
N PRO A 304 -31.31 11.43 4.22
CA PRO A 304 -30.60 10.79 3.12
C PRO A 304 -30.42 11.66 1.86
N GLU A 305 -30.85 12.93 1.84
CA GLU A 305 -30.64 13.85 0.72
C GLU A 305 -29.13 14.03 0.42
N ILE A 306 -28.72 13.54 -0.74
CA ILE A 306 -27.33 13.69 -1.22
C ILE A 306 -27.15 15.07 -1.83
N ARG A 307 -26.09 15.77 -1.42
CA ARG A 307 -25.62 17.01 -2.04
C ARG A 307 -24.23 16.79 -2.57
N LEU A 308 -24.16 16.52 -3.86
CA LEU A 308 -22.94 16.12 -4.54
C LEU A 308 -22.00 17.31 -4.75
N ASP A 309 -20.71 17.14 -4.45
CA ASP A 309 -19.68 18.01 -5.02
C ASP A 309 -19.36 17.58 -6.46
N GLU A 310 -19.86 18.36 -7.42
CA GLU A 310 -19.66 18.12 -8.84
C GLU A 310 -18.23 18.42 -9.33
N HIS A 311 -17.35 18.97 -8.48
CA HIS A 311 -15.93 19.13 -8.83
C HIS A 311 -15.21 17.78 -8.81
N GLU A 312 -15.48 16.96 -7.79
CA GLU A 312 -14.80 15.67 -7.58
C GLU A 312 -15.60 14.47 -8.10
N LEU A 313 -16.92 14.49 -7.93
CA LEU A 313 -17.78 13.37 -8.25
C LEU A 313 -18.67 13.65 -9.46
N SER A 314 -19.00 12.58 -10.17
CA SER A 314 -19.94 12.58 -11.31
C SER A 314 -21.27 11.92 -10.96
N PHE A 315 -21.34 11.25 -9.81
CA PHE A 315 -22.44 10.40 -9.41
C PHE A 315 -22.34 10.08 -7.92
N ALA A 316 -23.47 10.11 -7.23
CA ALA A 316 -23.66 9.47 -5.93
C ALA A 316 -25.12 9.05 -5.77
N GLU A 317 -25.37 7.78 -5.50
CA GLU A 317 -26.73 7.23 -5.32
C GLU A 317 -26.79 6.16 -4.23
N TRP A 318 -28.00 5.97 -3.70
CA TRP A 318 -28.32 4.88 -2.78
C TRP A 318 -28.68 3.61 -3.56
N LEU A 319 -27.77 2.64 -3.58
CA LEU A 319 -27.95 1.37 -4.26
C LEU A 319 -28.41 0.27 -3.31
N ASP A 320 -29.12 -0.71 -3.86
CA ASP A 320 -29.35 -1.98 -3.18
C ASP A 320 -28.03 -2.78 -3.13
N ARG A 321 -27.86 -3.58 -2.07
CA ARG A 321 -26.56 -4.23 -1.79
C ARG A 321 -26.13 -5.16 -2.91
N GLU A 322 -27.09 -5.82 -3.53
CA GLU A 322 -26.91 -6.75 -4.64
C GLU A 322 -26.29 -6.09 -5.89
N GLU A 323 -26.43 -4.77 -6.03
CA GLU A 323 -25.87 -3.99 -7.14
C GLU A 323 -24.36 -3.71 -6.95
N LEU A 324 -23.81 -3.92 -5.75
CA LEU A 324 -22.39 -3.68 -5.48
C LEU A 324 -21.51 -4.71 -6.19
N LEU A 325 -20.53 -4.21 -6.93
CA LEU A 325 -19.55 -5.01 -7.64
C LEU A 325 -18.53 -5.63 -6.67
N THR A 326 -18.26 -6.92 -6.86
CA THR A 326 -17.32 -7.71 -6.05
C THR A 326 -16.41 -8.55 -6.92
N ASP A 327 -16.10 -8.03 -8.10
CA ASP A 327 -15.44 -8.72 -9.22
C ASP A 327 -13.91 -8.84 -9.09
N ASN A 328 -13.32 -8.11 -8.14
CA ASN A 328 -11.89 -8.07 -7.90
C ASN A 328 -11.59 -8.09 -6.39
N ASP A 329 -10.49 -8.75 -6.03
CA ASP A 329 -10.14 -9.11 -4.65
C ASP A 329 -8.90 -8.39 -4.11
N HIS A 330 -8.29 -7.50 -4.89
CA HIS A 330 -7.03 -6.86 -4.52
C HIS A 330 -7.16 -5.49 -3.83
N SER A 331 -8.34 -4.85 -3.87
CA SER A 331 -8.56 -3.49 -3.34
C SER A 331 -9.54 -3.46 -2.17
N LEU A 332 -9.27 -2.56 -1.22
CA LEU A 332 -10.02 -2.40 0.02
C LEU A 332 -11.47 -2.00 -0.24
N THR A 333 -11.70 -1.09 -1.19
CA THR A 333 -13.04 -0.68 -1.61
C THR A 333 -13.90 -1.89 -2.00
N ARG A 334 -13.34 -2.79 -2.81
CA ARG A 334 -14.07 -3.93 -3.38
C ARG A 334 -14.29 -5.04 -2.38
N GLU A 335 -13.35 -5.21 -1.45
CA GLU A 335 -13.58 -6.07 -0.32
C GLU A 335 -14.67 -5.52 0.62
N MET A 336 -14.66 -4.22 0.93
CA MET A 336 -15.69 -3.58 1.75
C MET A 336 -17.08 -3.70 1.11
N MET A 337 -17.19 -3.50 -0.20
CA MET A 337 -18.42 -3.77 -0.95
C MET A 337 -18.89 -5.23 -0.81
N GLY A 338 -17.94 -6.17 -0.75
CA GLY A 338 -18.20 -7.56 -0.42
C GLY A 338 -18.80 -7.79 0.95
N VAL A 339 -18.22 -7.16 1.98
CA VAL A 339 -18.72 -7.24 3.36
C VAL A 339 -20.14 -6.67 3.47
N LEU A 340 -20.42 -5.56 2.77
CA LEU A 340 -21.76 -4.97 2.71
C LEU A 340 -22.76 -5.92 2.06
N ARG A 341 -22.40 -6.58 0.95
CA ARG A 341 -23.26 -7.59 0.32
C ARG A 341 -23.58 -8.78 1.21
N GLU A 342 -22.69 -9.10 2.14
CA GLU A 342 -22.88 -10.18 3.10
C GLU A 342 -23.61 -9.74 4.37
N HIS A 343 -23.95 -8.44 4.52
CA HIS A 343 -24.56 -7.83 5.72
C HIS A 343 -23.72 -7.95 6.98
N ARG A 344 -22.40 -7.76 6.84
CA ARG A 344 -21.43 -8.06 7.90
C ARG A 344 -20.68 -6.85 8.46
N GLU A 345 -21.02 -5.66 8.02
CA GLU A 345 -20.43 -4.42 8.52
C GLU A 345 -20.63 -4.21 10.03
N THR A 346 -21.68 -4.81 10.62
CA THR A 346 -21.98 -4.71 12.06
C THR A 346 -21.20 -5.70 12.92
N ASP A 347 -20.44 -6.63 12.31
CA ASP A 347 -19.52 -7.54 13.03
C ASP A 347 -18.36 -6.78 13.69
N PHE A 348 -18.04 -5.57 13.20
CA PHE A 348 -16.94 -4.74 13.65
C PHE A 348 -17.37 -3.77 14.76
N CYS A 349 -16.46 -3.49 15.69
CA CYS A 349 -16.74 -2.61 16.83
C CYS A 349 -16.80 -1.14 16.41
N ILE A 350 -17.67 -0.37 17.06
CA ILE A 350 -17.69 1.09 16.92
C ILE A 350 -16.45 1.66 17.59
N VAL A 351 -15.74 2.55 16.90
CA VAL A 351 -14.45 3.14 17.32
C VAL A 351 -14.49 4.66 17.48
N GLU A 352 -15.68 5.26 17.42
CA GLU A 352 -15.87 6.71 17.56
C GLU A 352 -15.15 7.28 18.80
N ALA A 353 -14.20 8.17 18.56
CA ALA A 353 -13.79 9.13 19.59
C ALA A 353 -15.01 9.99 19.87
N THR A 354 -15.47 10.07 21.12
CA THR A 354 -16.56 10.97 21.52
C THR A 354 -16.30 12.34 20.90
N ALA A 355 -17.16 12.75 19.96
CA ALA A 355 -17.09 14.07 19.35
C ALA A 355 -16.95 15.10 20.48
N GLN A 356 -15.89 15.92 20.43
CA GLN A 356 -15.82 17.07 21.32
C GLN A 356 -17.01 17.97 20.97
N ALA A 357 -17.92 18.10 21.94
CA ALA A 357 -19.15 18.86 21.88
C ALA A 357 -18.92 20.36 21.70
#